data_AF-W2PKN2-F1
#
_entry.id   AF-W2PKN2-F1
#
_cell.length_a   1.000
_cell.length_b   1.000
_cell.length_c   1.000
_cell.angle_alpha   90.00
_cell.angle_beta   90.00
_cell.angle_gamma   90.00
#
_symmetry.space_group_name_H-M   'P 1'
#
loop_
_entity.id
_entity.type
_entity.pdbx_description
1 polymer ?
#
loop_
_entity_poly.entity_id
_entity_poly.type
_entity_poly.pdbx_seq_one_letter_code
_entity_poly.pdbx_strand_id
1 'polypeptide(L)'
;MVNRYCRLEPVLRSLDHGTIAEYALDELMLTRGENERVFALRDTMEKMEGVTQALQHSTLTLSGTRRLFDRVVAEFPQLRSRLAPTAAIVNNTPLESVLVKLQHQEQLTAAERSACTLFRLSDSSDIGVNRKRWDVHSVEDVRREMES
;
A
#
# COMPACT_ATOMS: atom_id res chain seq x y z
N MET A 1 10.66 0.19 -18.27
CA MET A 1 11.44 -0.67 -19.20
C MET A 1 10.66 -1.93 -19.60
N VAL A 2 10.18 -2.75 -18.65
CA VAL A 2 9.40 -3.98 -18.94
C VAL A 2 8.19 -3.75 -19.85
N ASN A 3 7.35 -2.75 -19.55
CA ASN A 3 6.17 -2.43 -20.38
C ASN A 3 6.56 -2.08 -21.83
N ARG A 4 7.64 -1.32 -22.03
CA ARG A 4 8.16 -1.01 -23.37
C ARG A 4 8.55 -2.29 -24.13
N TYR A 5 9.23 -3.22 -23.47
CA TYR A 5 9.58 -4.50 -24.07
C TYR A 5 8.34 -5.29 -24.49
N CYS A 6 7.35 -5.46 -23.61
CA CYS A 6 6.11 -6.17 -23.94
C CYS A 6 5.35 -5.58 -25.14
N ARG A 7 5.50 -4.26 -25.39
CA ARG A 7 4.93 -3.60 -26.58
C ARG A 7 5.75 -3.83 -27.84
N LEU A 8 7.06 -3.99 -27.72
CA LEU A 8 7.98 -4.19 -28.85
C LEU A 8 8.08 -5.65 -29.28
N GLU A 9 7.91 -6.60 -28.36
CA GLU A 9 8.00 -8.04 -28.59
C GLU A 9 7.26 -8.55 -29.84
N PRO A 10 5.98 -8.18 -30.09
CA PRO A 10 5.28 -8.66 -31.29
C PRO A 10 5.85 -8.06 -32.59
N VAL A 11 6.36 -6.83 -32.54
CA VAL A 11 7.02 -6.19 -33.69
C VAL A 11 8.34 -6.88 -33.98
N LEU A 12 9.13 -7.15 -32.95
CA LEU A 12 10.41 -7.85 -33.06
C LEU A 12 10.23 -9.24 -33.66
N ARG A 13 9.19 -9.98 -33.27
CA ARG A 13 8.87 -11.29 -33.86
C ARG A 13 8.36 -11.24 -35.30
N SER A 14 7.86 -10.09 -35.75
CA SER A 14 7.36 -9.92 -37.12
C SER A 14 8.45 -9.59 -38.14
N LEU A 15 9.67 -9.30 -37.68
CA LEU A 15 10.81 -9.02 -38.54
C LEU A 15 11.19 -10.27 -39.34
N ASP A 16 11.59 -10.07 -40.59
CA ASP A 16 12.09 -11.13 -41.44
C ASP A 16 13.51 -11.55 -41.02
N HIS A 17 13.88 -12.77 -41.37
CA HIS A 17 15.21 -13.32 -41.04
C HIS A 17 16.37 -12.52 -41.67
N GLY A 18 16.14 -11.80 -42.78
CA GLY A 18 17.14 -10.96 -43.42
C GLY A 18 17.49 -9.76 -42.54
N THR A 19 16.46 -9.04 -42.07
CA THR A 19 16.65 -7.92 -41.13
C THR A 19 17.27 -8.38 -39.81
N ILE A 20 16.84 -9.53 -39.28
CA ILE A 20 17.39 -10.05 -38.02
C ILE A 20 18.89 -10.36 -38.16
N ALA A 21 19.30 -10.96 -39.28
CA ALA A 21 20.70 -11.27 -39.55
C ALA A 21 21.56 -10.03 -39.85
N GLU A 22 21.02 -9.06 -40.62
CA GLU A 22 21.72 -7.80 -40.96
C GLU A 22 22.15 -7.03 -39.70
N TYR A 23 21.26 -6.99 -38.71
CA TYR A 23 21.49 -6.25 -37.45
C TYR A 23 21.92 -7.16 -36.29
N ALA A 24 22.22 -8.44 -36.54
CA ALA A 24 22.62 -9.42 -35.54
C ALA A 24 21.70 -9.47 -34.30
N LEU A 25 20.38 -9.35 -34.52
CA LEU A 25 19.40 -9.23 -33.45
C LEU A 25 19.12 -10.55 -32.73
N ASP A 26 19.51 -11.70 -33.31
CA ASP A 26 19.30 -13.03 -32.72
C ASP A 26 19.87 -13.15 -31.30
N GLU A 27 21.06 -12.59 -31.06
CA GLU A 27 21.73 -12.65 -29.75
C GLU A 27 21.08 -11.72 -28.71
N LEU A 28 20.31 -10.73 -29.16
CA LEU A 28 19.62 -9.75 -28.32
C LEU A 28 18.18 -10.14 -28.02
N MET A 29 17.64 -11.13 -28.74
CA MET A 29 16.28 -11.60 -28.54
C MET A 29 16.19 -12.51 -27.32
N LEU A 30 15.21 -12.22 -26.46
CA LEU A 30 14.86 -13.14 -25.38
C LEU A 30 14.33 -14.44 -25.96
N THR A 31 14.69 -15.54 -25.32
CA THR A 31 14.09 -16.84 -25.58
C THR A 31 12.59 -16.79 -25.28
N ARG A 32 11.84 -17.79 -25.77
CA ARG A 32 10.40 -17.89 -25.47
C ARG A 32 10.11 -17.91 -23.96
N GLY A 33 10.89 -18.68 -23.19
CA GLY A 33 10.68 -18.77 -21.74
C GLY A 33 11.02 -17.49 -20.99
N GLU A 34 12.01 -16.72 -21.47
CA GLU A 34 12.30 -15.40 -20.92
C GLU A 34 11.21 -14.38 -21.25
N ASN A 35 10.67 -14.42 -22.48
CA ASN A 35 9.51 -13.62 -22.84
C ASN A 35 8.34 -13.86 -21.89
N GLU A 36 7.95 -15.12 -21.69
CA GLU A 36 6.87 -15.50 -20.77
C GLU A 36 7.08 -14.94 -19.35
N ARG A 37 8.32 -15.01 -18.84
CA ARG A 37 8.68 -14.43 -17.54
C ARG A 37 8.56 -12.91 -17.52
N VAL A 38 8.95 -12.22 -18.59
CA VAL A 38 8.85 -10.76 -18.69
C VAL A 38 7.39 -10.31 -18.74
N PHE A 39 6.51 -11.02 -19.45
CA PHE A 39 5.07 -10.75 -19.44
C PHE A 39 4.45 -11.02 -18.06
N ALA A 40 4.77 -12.15 -17.42
CA ALA A 40 4.31 -12.43 -16.06
C ALA A 40 4.79 -11.37 -15.04
N LEU A 41 6.02 -10.89 -15.20
CA LEU A 41 6.56 -9.80 -14.39
C LEU A 41 5.79 -8.49 -14.63
N ARG A 42 5.49 -8.14 -15.88
CA ARG A 42 4.67 -6.96 -16.21
C ARG A 42 3.33 -7.02 -15.46
N ASP A 43 2.65 -8.16 -15.52
CA ASP A 43 1.33 -8.32 -14.89
C ASP A 43 1.42 -8.19 -13.38
N THR A 44 2.48 -8.73 -12.78
CA THR A 44 2.74 -8.57 -11.36
C THR A 44 3.00 -7.11 -11.00
N MET A 45 3.77 -6.38 -11.82
CA MET A 45 4.05 -4.96 -11.61
C MET A 45 2.77 -4.11 -11.70
N GLU A 46 1.88 -4.39 -12.66
CA GLU A 46 0.62 -3.69 -12.83
C GLU A 46 -0.32 -3.88 -11.62
N LYS A 47 -0.39 -5.10 -11.08
CA LYS A 47 -1.13 -5.37 -9.84
C LYS A 47 -0.56 -4.60 -8.66
N MET A 48 0.76 -4.60 -8.49
CA MET A 48 1.43 -3.86 -7.41
C MET A 48 1.26 -2.34 -7.57
N GLU A 49 1.30 -1.83 -8.80
CA GLU A 49 1.01 -0.43 -9.09
C GLU A 49 -0.41 -0.07 -8.62
N GLY A 50 -1.41 -0.87 -9.00
CA GLY A 50 -2.80 -0.67 -8.55
C GLY A 50 -2.94 -0.68 -7.02
N VAL A 51 -2.22 -1.56 -6.32
CA VAL A 51 -2.16 -1.56 -4.85
C VAL A 51 -1.57 -0.26 -4.32
N THR A 52 -0.45 0.20 -4.88
CA THR A 52 0.20 1.45 -4.41
C THR A 52 -0.64 2.69 -4.69
N GLN A 53 -1.31 2.75 -5.85
CA GLN A 53 -2.27 3.81 -6.16
C GLN A 53 -3.45 3.79 -5.18
N ALA A 54 -3.97 2.59 -4.88
CA ALA A 54 -5.03 2.43 -3.88
C ALA A 54 -4.60 2.97 -2.51
N LEU A 55 -3.36 2.69 -2.08
CA LEU A 55 -2.79 3.19 -0.82
C LEU A 55 -2.59 4.71 -0.78
N GLN A 56 -2.42 5.35 -1.93
CA GLN A 56 -2.20 6.79 -2.04
C GLN A 56 -3.50 7.61 -2.04
N HIS A 57 -4.67 6.96 -2.11
CA HIS A 57 -5.94 7.69 -2.05
C HIS A 57 -6.15 8.33 -0.68
N SER A 58 -6.45 9.63 -0.67
CA SER A 58 -6.67 10.43 0.54
C SER A 58 -7.87 9.97 1.39
N THR A 59 -8.81 9.28 0.77
CA THR A 59 -10.02 8.76 1.44
C THR A 59 -9.85 7.32 1.95
N LEU A 60 -8.66 6.73 1.83
CA LEU A 60 -8.44 5.36 2.26
C LEU A 60 -8.45 5.27 3.80
N THR A 61 -9.39 4.50 4.33
CA THR A 61 -9.48 4.22 5.76
C THR A 61 -8.50 3.12 6.17
N LEU A 62 -8.12 3.09 7.44
CA LEU A 62 -7.26 2.04 8.00
C LEU A 62 -7.85 0.63 7.80
N SER A 63 -9.17 0.47 7.92
CA SER A 63 -9.88 -0.77 7.58
C SER A 63 -9.80 -1.11 6.08
N GLY A 64 -9.87 -0.11 5.21
CA GLY A 64 -9.63 -0.25 3.77
C GLY A 64 -8.22 -0.73 3.47
N THR A 65 -7.21 -0.12 4.10
CA THR A 65 -5.80 -0.54 4.02
C THR A 65 -5.63 -1.98 4.47
N ARG A 66 -6.23 -2.38 5.60
CA ARG A 66 -6.16 -3.76 6.10
C ARG A 66 -6.73 -4.76 5.10
N ARG A 67 -7.91 -4.48 4.54
CA ARG A 67 -8.54 -5.33 3.51
C ARG A 67 -7.70 -5.42 2.24
N LEU A 68 -7.08 -4.32 1.82
CA LEU A 68 -6.17 -4.31 0.68
C LEU A 68 -4.97 -5.21 0.95
N PHE A 69 -4.34 -5.10 2.13
CA PHE A 69 -3.24 -5.98 2.52
C PHE A 69 -3.64 -7.45 2.64
N ASP A 70 -4.82 -7.77 3.15
CA ASP A 70 -5.31 -9.15 3.19
C ASP A 70 -5.44 -9.74 1.78
N ARG A 71 -5.92 -8.96 0.81
CA ARG A 71 -5.97 -9.37 -0.60
C ARG A 71 -4.57 -9.58 -1.18
N VAL A 72 -3.65 -8.65 -0.92
CA VAL A 72 -2.25 -8.75 -1.37
C VAL A 72 -1.57 -9.98 -0.78
N VAL A 73 -1.80 -10.31 0.48
CA VAL A 73 -1.25 -11.52 1.11
C VAL A 73 -1.84 -12.80 0.53
N ALA A 74 -3.13 -12.79 0.17
CA ALA A 74 -3.77 -13.94 -0.48
C ALA A 74 -3.15 -14.23 -1.86
N GLU A 75 -2.82 -13.17 -2.61
CA GLU A 75 -2.22 -13.30 -3.95
C GLU A 75 -0.69 -13.47 -3.93
N PHE A 76 -0.01 -12.86 -2.96
CA PHE A 76 1.44 -12.89 -2.79
C PHE A 76 1.80 -13.34 -1.35
N PRO A 77 1.71 -14.64 -1.04
CA PRO A 77 1.95 -15.17 0.31
C PRO A 77 3.32 -14.81 0.89
N GLN A 78 4.32 -14.59 0.04
CA GLN A 78 5.66 -14.15 0.42
C GLN A 78 5.67 -12.79 1.18
N LEU A 79 4.65 -11.95 0.98
CA LEU A 79 4.53 -10.66 1.65
C LEU A 79 3.89 -10.76 3.05
N ARG A 80 3.43 -11.95 3.46
CA ARG A 80 2.76 -12.16 4.75
C ARG A 80 3.61 -11.71 5.94
N SER A 81 4.92 -11.91 5.89
CA SER A 81 5.84 -11.49 6.96
C SER A 81 5.87 -9.98 7.21
N ARG A 82 5.40 -9.18 6.24
CA ARG A 82 5.36 -7.71 6.30
C ARG A 82 3.96 -7.15 6.37
N LEU A 83 2.99 -7.81 5.73
CA LEU A 83 1.63 -7.27 5.56
C LEU A 83 0.57 -7.94 6.43
N ALA A 84 0.86 -9.07 7.08
CA ALA A 84 -0.09 -9.72 7.99
C ALA A 84 -0.41 -8.82 9.19
N PRO A 85 -1.60 -8.94 9.80
CA PRO A 85 -1.95 -8.16 11.00
C PRO A 85 -1.05 -8.52 12.20
N THR A 86 -0.44 -9.70 12.19
CA THR A 86 0.49 -10.20 13.20
C THR A 86 1.95 -10.14 12.73
N ALA A 87 2.24 -9.39 11.66
CA ALA A 87 3.61 -9.21 11.19
C ALA A 87 4.46 -8.50 12.26
N ALA A 88 5.73 -8.86 12.39
CA ALA A 88 6.63 -8.29 13.41
C ALA A 88 6.86 -6.77 13.27
N ILE A 89 6.53 -6.19 12.12
CA ILE A 89 6.57 -4.74 11.88
C ILE A 89 5.43 -3.99 12.57
N VAL A 90 4.35 -4.68 12.94
CA VAL A 90 3.20 -4.11 13.64
C VAL A 90 3.59 -3.90 15.10
N ASN A 91 3.77 -2.64 15.49
CA ASN A 91 4.21 -2.29 16.85
C ASN A 91 3.18 -2.64 17.92
N ASN A 92 1.88 -2.48 17.61
CA ASN A 92 0.80 -2.72 18.56
C ASN A 92 -0.38 -3.41 17.86
N THR A 93 -0.29 -4.73 17.72
CA THR A 93 -1.33 -5.58 17.11
C THR A 93 -2.73 -5.38 17.70
N PRO A 94 -2.93 -5.36 19.04
CA PRO A 94 -4.29 -5.22 19.57
C PRO A 94 -4.89 -3.84 19.27
N LEU A 95 -4.10 -2.76 19.28
CA LEU A 95 -4.58 -1.42 18.91
C LEU A 95 -5.03 -1.36 17.45
N GLU A 96 -4.21 -1.84 16.52
CA GLU A 96 -4.58 -1.84 15.10
C GLU A 96 -5.84 -2.68 14.85
N SER A 97 -5.96 -3.83 15.54
CA SER A 97 -7.15 -4.67 15.46
C SER A 97 -8.41 -3.96 15.96
N VAL A 98 -8.33 -3.22 17.08
CA VAL A 98 -9.45 -2.41 17.58
C VAL A 98 -9.85 -1.37 16.56
N LEU A 99 -8.91 -0.60 15.99
CA LEU A 99 -9.23 0.47 15.05
C LEU A 99 -9.96 -0.07 13.82
N VAL A 100 -9.51 -1.20 13.28
CA VAL A 100 -10.18 -1.89 12.17
C VAL A 100 -11.60 -2.29 12.57
N LYS A 101 -11.79 -2.93 13.73
CA LYS A 101 -13.10 -3.37 14.23
C LYS A 101 -14.05 -2.21 14.51
N LEU A 102 -13.55 -1.11 15.07
CA LEU A 102 -14.34 0.09 15.36
C LEU A 102 -14.90 0.71 14.08
N GLN A 103 -14.09 0.79 13.02
CA GLN A 103 -14.53 1.27 11.71
C GLN A 103 -15.58 0.37 11.05
N HIS A 104 -15.60 -0.91 11.41
CA HIS A 104 -16.60 -1.88 10.95
C HIS A 104 -17.81 -2.05 11.89
N GLN A 105 -17.86 -1.31 13.01
CA GLN A 105 -18.88 -1.46 14.04
C GLN A 105 -18.95 -2.90 14.62
N GLU A 106 -17.80 -3.58 14.65
CA GLU A 106 -17.67 -4.94 15.20
C GLU A 106 -17.46 -4.92 16.72
N GLN A 107 -17.78 -6.05 17.36
CA GLN A 107 -17.61 -6.22 18.80
C GLN A 107 -16.12 -6.40 19.17
N LEU A 108 -15.66 -5.59 20.11
CA LEU A 108 -14.31 -5.68 20.67
C LEU A 108 -14.23 -6.81 21.72
N THR A 109 -13.18 -7.60 21.66
CA THR A 109 -12.84 -8.63 22.66
C THR A 109 -12.33 -8.00 23.96
N ALA A 110 -12.29 -8.77 25.05
CA ALA A 110 -11.82 -8.28 26.35
C ALA A 110 -10.35 -7.79 26.31
N ALA A 111 -9.47 -8.47 25.56
CA ALA A 111 -8.07 -8.09 25.39
C ALA A 111 -7.89 -6.81 24.55
N GLU A 112 -8.75 -6.61 23.55
CA GLU A 112 -8.79 -5.38 22.75
C GLU A 112 -9.29 -4.20 23.59
N ARG A 113 -10.33 -4.41 24.40
CA ARG A 113 -10.84 -3.39 25.33
C ARG A 113 -9.80 -2.98 26.37
N SER A 114 -9.03 -3.92 26.90
CA SER A 114 -7.96 -3.61 27.86
C SER A 114 -6.83 -2.83 27.19
N ALA A 115 -6.45 -3.16 25.95
CA ALA A 115 -5.47 -2.40 25.18
C ALA A 115 -5.91 -0.94 24.91
N CYS A 116 -7.22 -0.70 24.78
CA CYS A 116 -7.77 0.65 24.59
C CYS A 116 -7.93 1.49 25.87
N THR A 117 -7.68 0.92 27.05
CA THR A 117 -7.77 1.68 28.31
C THR A 117 -6.83 2.88 28.34
N LEU A 118 -5.69 2.79 27.64
CA LEU A 118 -4.74 3.89 27.43
C LEU A 118 -5.30 5.07 26.62
N PHE A 119 -6.30 4.84 25.78
CA PHE A 119 -6.98 5.87 24.97
C PHE A 119 -8.30 6.32 25.56
N ARG A 120 -8.72 5.71 26.69
CA ARG A 120 -9.92 6.13 27.39
C ARG A 120 -9.61 7.51 27.97
N LEU A 121 -10.27 8.54 27.44
CA LEU A 121 -10.30 9.84 28.08
C LEU A 121 -10.70 9.60 29.54
N SER A 122 -9.89 10.10 30.48
CA SER A 122 -10.32 10.14 31.86
C SER A 122 -11.65 10.88 31.89
N ASP A 123 -12.67 10.28 32.51
CA ASP A 123 -13.91 10.97 32.89
C ASP A 123 -13.54 12.03 33.94
N SER A 124 -12.85 13.07 33.48
CA SER A 124 -12.68 14.29 34.23
C SER A 124 -14.04 14.97 34.21
N SER A 125 -14.78 14.75 35.29
CA SER A 125 -15.71 15.71 35.86
C SER A 125 -14.98 17.00 36.28
N ASP A 126 -14.15 17.52 35.37
CA ASP A 126 -13.38 18.74 35.51
C ASP A 126 -13.03 19.30 34.11
N ILE A 127 -14.02 19.37 33.23
CA ILE A 127 -13.99 20.29 32.08
C ILE A 127 -14.23 21.72 32.63
N GLY A 128 -13.36 22.15 33.54
CA GLY A 128 -12.91 23.52 33.55
C GLY A 128 -12.10 23.69 32.27
N VAL A 129 -12.74 24.27 31.25
CA VAL A 129 -12.14 24.61 29.96
C VAL A 129 -10.84 25.39 30.18
N ASN A 130 -9.70 24.71 30.21
CA ASN A 130 -8.39 25.34 30.04
C ASN A 130 -7.83 24.94 28.68
N ARG A 131 -8.29 25.66 27.65
CA ARG A 131 -7.87 25.59 26.25
C ARG A 131 -6.41 26.06 26.03
N LYS A 132 -5.46 25.75 26.92
CA LYS A 132 -4.07 26.23 26.85
C LYS A 132 -3.02 25.14 27.02
N ARG A 133 -3.14 24.02 26.29
CA ARG A 133 -2.04 23.03 26.23
C ARG A 133 -1.71 22.52 24.83
N TRP A 134 -2.50 22.85 23.82
CA TRP A 134 -2.15 22.61 22.42
C TRP A 134 -2.27 23.92 21.64
N ASP A 135 -1.49 24.93 22.02
CA ASP A 135 -1.10 25.99 21.08
C ASP A 135 -0.04 25.38 20.14
N VAL A 136 -0.49 24.47 19.28
CA VAL A 136 0.24 24.11 18.06
C VAL A 136 -0.48 24.87 16.96
N HIS A 137 0.16 25.97 16.54
CA HIS A 137 -0.22 26.91 15.48
C HIS A 137 -1.56 26.64 14.81
N SER A 138 -2.52 27.53 15.07
CA SER A 138 -3.79 27.56 14.36
C SER A 138 -3.50 27.53 12.85
N VAL A 139 -4.27 26.76 12.09
CA VAL A 139 -4.16 26.61 10.63
C VAL A 139 -4.20 27.99 9.91
N GLU A 140 -4.75 29.00 10.59
CA GLU A 140 -4.77 30.39 10.14
C GLU A 140 -3.40 31.11 10.21
N ASP A 141 -2.51 30.71 11.12
CA ASP A 141 -1.16 31.27 11.24
C ASP A 141 -0.24 30.72 10.14
N VAL A 142 -0.34 29.42 9.84
CA VAL A 142 0.36 28.79 8.69
C VAL A 142 -0.10 29.41 7.37
N ARG A 143 -1.38 29.80 7.27
CA ARG A 143 -1.92 30.45 6.07
C ARG A 143 -1.42 31.88 5.89
N ARG A 144 -1.25 32.66 6.97
CA ARG A 144 -0.67 34.02 6.87
C ARG A 144 0.81 34.01 6.49
N GLU A 145 1.55 32.98 6.89
CA GLU A 145 2.99 32.89 6.63
C GLU A 145 3.32 32.45 5.20
N MET A 146 2.35 31.90 4.46
CA MET A 146 2.49 31.60 3.03
C MET A 146 2.05 32.72 2.08
N GLU A 147 1.46 33.79 2.61
CA GLU A 147 0.96 34.94 1.83
C GLU A 147 1.81 36.22 2.01
N SER A 148 2.98 36.15 2.66
CA SER A 148 4.05 37.19 2.68
C SER A 148 5.26 36.75 1.86
#